data_AF-A0A2M7V3N2-F1
#
_entry.id   AF-A0A2M7V3N2-F1
#
_cell.length_a   1.000
_cell.length_b   1.000
_cell.length_c   1.000
_cell.angle_alpha   90.00
_cell.angle_beta   90.00
_cell.angle_gamma   90.00
#
_symmetry.space_group_name_H-M   'P 1'
#
loop_
_entity.id
_entity.type
_entity.pdbx_description
1 polymer ?
#
loop_
_entity_poly.entity_id
_entity_poly.type
_entity_poly.pdbx_seq_one_letter_code
_entity_poly.pdbx_strand_id
1 'polypeptide(L)'
;MSTLDSIQQYQPFGEMGNVKPVLEKLHAALERTKKESPVLSQVKEVVQLLQALKLEQEYEEDPRQRALLQISKNQAETLISRVLDDLQDYVERINAMERHIKMLQFRGLSGRDIAERIADLDDLRRNAHNALIASLHAATRFLSTTFGEMSENRKEEWEDEQEELDQEVLHVQRVDFPGKVLVPSHVDLQDRKQITAWAVDLYNAMTEIV
;
A
#
# COMPACT_ATOMS: atom_id res chain seq x y z
N MET A 1 -23.88 32.18 -4.85
CA MET A 1 -24.07 30.75 -4.53
C MET A 1 -22.85 30.32 -3.73
N SER A 2 -23.09 29.82 -2.52
CA SER A 2 -22.05 29.64 -1.51
C SER A 2 -21.27 28.35 -1.77
N THR A 3 -19.94 28.42 -1.74
CA THR A 3 -18.99 27.29 -1.81
C THR A 3 -19.10 26.32 -0.62
N LEU A 4 -20.10 26.48 0.25
CA LEU A 4 -20.45 25.53 1.30
C LEU A 4 -21.29 24.34 0.78
N ASP A 5 -21.88 24.44 -0.41
CA ASP A 5 -22.71 23.36 -0.98
C ASP A 5 -21.90 22.29 -1.73
N SER A 6 -20.64 22.57 -2.11
CA SER A 6 -19.78 21.62 -2.85
C SER A 6 -19.08 20.58 -1.95
N ILE A 7 -18.91 20.87 -0.65
CA ILE A 7 -18.31 19.91 0.31
C ILE A 7 -19.28 18.75 0.63
N GLN A 8 -20.60 18.93 0.40
CA GLN A 8 -21.61 17.90 0.65
C GLN A 8 -21.72 16.82 -0.43
N GLN A 9 -20.94 16.90 -1.52
CA GLN A 9 -21.00 15.92 -2.62
C GLN A 9 -19.85 14.91 -2.65
N TYR A 10 -18.96 14.91 -1.66
CA TYR A 10 -18.08 13.75 -1.46
C TYR A 10 -18.91 12.60 -0.88
N GLN A 11 -19.51 11.79 -1.76
CA GLN A 11 -20.03 10.49 -1.35
C GLN A 11 -18.82 9.65 -0.88
N PRO A 12 -18.75 9.28 0.42
CA PRO A 12 -17.74 8.33 0.83
C PRO A 12 -17.99 7.05 0.06
N PHE A 13 -16.96 6.58 -0.64
CA PHE A 13 -16.92 5.23 -1.20
C PHE A 13 -17.49 4.26 -0.17
N GLY A 14 -18.47 3.46 -0.63
CA GLY A 14 -19.37 2.67 0.20
C GLY A 14 -18.65 1.89 1.30
N GLU A 15 -19.30 1.86 2.46
CA GLU A 15 -19.00 0.98 3.61
C GLU A 15 -17.51 0.69 3.80
N MET A 16 -16.81 1.61 4.47
CA MET A 16 -15.47 1.39 5.02
C MET A 16 -15.51 0.23 6.03
N GLY A 17 -15.48 -1.00 5.52
CA GLY A 17 -15.29 -2.20 6.31
C GLY A 17 -13.95 -2.09 7.03
N ASN A 18 -13.98 -1.94 8.35
CA ASN A 18 -12.89 -2.14 9.31
C ASN A 18 -11.47 -2.05 8.70
N VAL A 19 -10.96 -0.83 8.48
CA VAL A 19 -9.53 -0.56 8.14
C VAL A 19 -8.62 -0.75 9.37
N LYS A 20 -9.19 -0.61 10.57
CA LYS A 20 -8.50 -0.75 11.86
C LYS A 20 -7.68 -2.06 12.06
N PRO A 21 -8.17 -3.26 11.73
CA PRO A 21 -7.52 -4.50 12.16
C PRO A 21 -6.15 -4.75 11.53
N VAL A 22 -5.92 -4.30 10.29
CA VAL A 22 -4.68 -4.58 9.55
C VAL A 22 -3.56 -3.62 9.98
N LEU A 23 -3.87 -2.34 10.15
CA LEU A 23 -2.93 -1.36 10.72
C LEU A 23 -2.68 -1.62 12.20
N GLU A 24 -3.67 -2.08 12.96
CA GLU A 24 -3.46 -2.55 14.35
C GLU A 24 -2.59 -3.80 14.39
N LYS A 25 -2.75 -4.74 13.45
CA LYS A 25 -1.83 -5.89 13.30
C LYS A 25 -0.44 -5.46 12.89
N LEU A 26 -0.31 -4.48 11.98
CA LEU A 26 0.97 -3.91 11.58
C LEU A 26 1.62 -3.23 12.79
N HIS A 27 0.94 -2.33 13.51
CA HIS A 27 1.46 -1.72 14.73
C HIS A 27 1.85 -2.76 15.78
N ALA A 28 1.00 -3.77 16.02
CA ALA A 28 1.31 -4.86 16.94
C ALA A 28 2.52 -5.69 16.47
N ALA A 29 2.68 -5.91 15.16
CA ALA A 29 3.84 -6.57 14.57
C ALA A 29 5.11 -5.71 14.71
N LEU A 30 4.98 -4.40 14.50
CA LEU A 30 6.04 -3.39 14.58
C LEU A 30 6.55 -3.13 16.00
N GLU A 31 5.72 -3.37 17.02
CA GLU A 31 6.11 -3.30 18.44
C GLU A 31 6.74 -4.61 18.96
N ARG A 32 6.42 -5.75 18.35
CA ARG A 32 6.80 -7.09 18.85
C ARG A 32 8.03 -7.69 18.17
N THR A 33 8.43 -7.20 17.01
CA THR A 33 9.60 -7.74 16.27
C THR A 33 10.90 -7.39 17.00
N LYS A 34 11.55 -8.41 17.58
CA LYS A 34 12.89 -8.30 18.21
C LYS A 34 14.04 -8.38 17.19
N LYS A 35 13.76 -8.84 15.97
CA LYS A 35 14.71 -8.92 14.86
C LYS A 35 14.36 -7.82 13.88
N GLU A 36 15.31 -6.92 13.63
CA GLU A 36 15.18 -5.89 12.61
C GLU A 36 15.17 -6.56 11.22
N SER A 37 13.99 -6.69 10.62
CA SER A 37 13.89 -6.94 9.18
C SER A 37 14.05 -5.60 8.46
N PRO A 38 15.01 -5.44 7.54
CA PRO A 38 15.17 -4.19 6.77
C PRO A 38 13.89 -3.81 6.01
N VAL A 39 13.15 -4.81 5.50
CA VAL A 39 11.92 -4.60 4.73
C VAL A 39 10.77 -4.13 5.62
N LEU A 40 10.64 -4.70 6.82
CA LEU A 40 9.63 -4.27 7.79
C LEU A 40 9.95 -2.87 8.34
N SER A 41 11.25 -2.57 8.53
CA SER A 41 11.72 -1.27 9.01
C SER A 41 11.36 -0.15 8.05
N GLN A 42 11.43 -0.38 6.74
CA GLN A 42 11.02 0.60 5.74
C GLN A 42 9.51 0.91 5.81
N VAL A 43 8.66 -0.12 5.87
CA VAL A 43 7.20 0.09 6.00
C VAL A 43 6.88 0.84 7.31
N LYS A 44 7.58 0.51 8.39
CA LYS A 44 7.48 1.22 9.68
C LYS A 44 7.80 2.70 9.54
N GLU A 45 8.92 3.01 8.90
CA GLU A 45 9.40 4.38 8.71
C GLU A 45 8.39 5.21 7.90
N VAL A 46 7.85 4.66 6.81
CA VAL A 46 6.80 5.33 6.02
C VAL A 46 5.57 5.65 6.86
N VAL A 47 5.08 4.69 7.67
CA VAL A 47 3.92 4.90 8.55
C VAL A 47 4.22 5.96 9.61
N GLN A 48 5.42 5.96 10.18
CA GLN A 48 5.85 6.97 11.15
C GLN A 48 5.94 8.37 10.53
N LEU A 49 6.50 8.48 9.32
CA LEU A 49 6.55 9.73 8.57
C LEU A 49 5.13 10.24 8.28
N LEU A 50 4.24 9.37 7.80
CA LEU A 50 2.83 9.69 7.55
C LEU A 50 2.15 10.22 8.83
N GLN A 51 2.36 9.56 9.97
CA GLN A 51 1.82 9.98 11.25
C GLN A 51 2.38 11.33 11.72
N ALA A 52 3.65 11.60 11.43
CA ALA A 52 4.35 12.83 11.81
C ALA A 52 4.10 14.02 10.86
N LEU A 53 3.43 13.82 9.72
CA LEU A 53 3.11 14.89 8.77
C LEU A 53 2.39 16.07 9.41
N LYS A 54 2.82 17.27 9.04
CA LYS A 54 2.29 18.56 9.48
C LYS A 54 1.93 19.43 8.29
N LEU A 55 1.06 20.40 8.53
CA LEU A 55 0.76 21.46 7.58
C LEU A 55 1.94 22.43 7.47
N GLU A 56 2.02 23.16 6.36
CA GLU A 56 2.89 24.33 6.26
C GLU A 56 2.49 25.37 7.31
N GLN A 57 3.46 26.15 7.81
CA GLN A 57 3.28 27.03 8.98
C GLN A 57 2.10 28.02 8.82
N GLU A 58 1.86 28.49 7.60
CA GLU A 58 0.78 29.43 7.27
C GLU A 58 -0.62 28.83 7.41
N TYR A 59 -0.73 27.50 7.31
CA TYR A 59 -1.99 26.76 7.31
C TYR A 59 -2.21 25.95 8.59
N GLU A 60 -1.28 26.01 9.56
CA GLU A 60 -1.36 25.21 10.79
C GLU A 60 -2.66 25.39 11.56
N GLU A 61 -3.25 26.59 11.56
CA GLU A 61 -4.51 26.92 12.23
C GLU A 61 -5.75 26.83 11.34
N ASP A 62 -5.61 26.51 10.05
CA ASP A 62 -6.75 26.40 9.13
C ASP A 62 -7.52 25.08 9.39
N PRO A 63 -8.78 25.14 9.87
CA PRO A 63 -9.56 23.95 10.14
C PRO A 63 -9.86 23.12 8.88
N ARG A 64 -9.91 23.73 7.69
CA ARG A 64 -10.14 23.01 6.43
C ARG A 64 -8.93 22.19 6.04
N GLN A 65 -7.74 22.79 6.07
CA GLN A 65 -6.48 22.09 5.79
C GLN A 65 -6.22 20.98 6.81
N ARG A 66 -6.54 21.19 8.09
CA ARG A 66 -6.48 20.13 9.12
C ARG A 66 -7.40 18.95 8.78
N ALA A 67 -8.62 19.21 8.31
CA ALA A 67 -9.55 18.17 7.90
C ALA A 67 -9.06 17.42 6.66
N LEU A 68 -8.57 18.14 5.63
CA LEU A 68 -8.00 17.55 4.42
C LEU A 68 -6.77 16.67 4.72
N LEU A 69 -5.88 17.12 5.61
CA LEU A 69 -4.74 16.33 6.05
C LEU A 69 -5.19 15.02 6.70
N GLN A 70 -6.18 15.07 7.60
CA GLN A 70 -6.67 13.87 8.25
C GLN A 70 -7.32 12.89 7.26
N ILE A 71 -8.12 13.38 6.32
CA ILE A 71 -8.73 12.56 5.26
C ILE A 71 -7.63 11.89 4.42
N SER A 72 -6.64 12.68 3.99
CA SER A 72 -5.53 12.20 3.16
C SER A 72 -4.66 11.18 3.89
N LYS A 73 -4.42 11.36 5.20
CA LYS A 73 -3.72 10.37 6.04
C LYS A 73 -4.51 9.07 6.15
N ASN A 74 -5.81 9.13 6.39
CA ASN A 74 -6.67 7.94 6.44
C ASN A 74 -6.69 7.20 5.09
N GLN A 75 -6.69 7.92 3.98
CA GLN A 75 -6.62 7.34 2.64
C GLN A 75 -5.27 6.67 2.38
N ALA A 76 -4.15 7.30 2.75
CA ALA A 76 -2.83 6.69 2.69
C ALA A 76 -2.75 5.40 3.52
N GLU A 77 -3.24 5.44 4.76
CA GLU A 77 -3.34 4.29 5.65
C GLU A 77 -4.16 3.14 5.03
N THR A 78 -5.27 3.46 4.38
CA THR A 78 -6.12 2.49 3.67
C THR A 78 -5.37 1.86 2.48
N LEU A 79 -4.64 2.66 1.70
CA LEU A 79 -3.84 2.16 0.58
C LEU A 79 -2.68 1.26 1.05
N ILE A 80 -2.00 1.65 2.14
CA ILE A 80 -0.95 0.82 2.77
C ILE A 80 -1.55 -0.49 3.26
N SER A 81 -2.69 -0.45 3.96
CA SER A 81 -3.41 -1.65 4.40
C SER A 81 -3.74 -2.56 3.23
N ARG A 82 -4.23 -1.99 2.12
CA ARG A 82 -4.57 -2.75 0.91
C ARG A 82 -3.36 -3.46 0.31
N VAL A 83 -2.19 -2.79 0.27
CA VAL A 83 -0.94 -3.40 -0.17
C VAL A 83 -0.59 -4.62 0.69
N LEU A 84 -0.73 -4.51 2.01
CA LEU A 84 -0.44 -5.60 2.93
C LEU A 84 -1.40 -6.79 2.78
N ASP A 85 -2.69 -6.51 2.56
CA ASP A 85 -3.70 -7.54 2.30
C ASP A 85 -3.43 -8.27 0.97
N ASP A 86 -3.14 -7.54 -0.11
CA ASP A 86 -2.81 -8.13 -1.41
C ASP A 86 -1.48 -8.91 -1.36
N LEU A 87 -0.52 -8.46 -0.54
CA LEU A 87 0.74 -9.17 -0.28
C LEU A 87 0.48 -10.51 0.44
N GLN A 88 -0.36 -10.49 1.47
CA GLN A 88 -0.76 -11.69 2.19
C GLN A 88 -1.46 -12.69 1.26
N ASP A 89 -2.48 -12.27 0.50
CA ASP A 89 -3.17 -13.17 -0.45
C ASP A 89 -2.17 -13.73 -1.46
N TYR A 90 -1.27 -12.91 -2.00
CA TYR A 90 -0.26 -13.38 -2.95
C TYR A 90 0.65 -14.49 -2.38
N VAL A 91 1.20 -14.29 -1.17
CA VAL A 91 2.04 -15.30 -0.51
C VAL A 91 1.23 -16.55 -0.15
N GLU A 92 -0.03 -16.40 0.27
CA GLU A 92 -0.93 -17.52 0.52
C GLU A 92 -1.23 -18.33 -0.76
N ARG A 93 -1.37 -17.68 -1.92
CA ARG A 93 -1.52 -18.37 -3.22
C ARG A 93 -0.26 -19.16 -3.60
N ILE A 94 0.93 -18.62 -3.36
CA ILE A 94 2.20 -19.34 -3.56
C ILE A 94 2.21 -20.60 -2.69
N ASN A 95 1.97 -20.44 -1.39
CA ASN A 95 1.97 -21.54 -0.44
C ASN A 95 0.91 -22.60 -0.77
N ALA A 96 -0.29 -22.18 -1.19
CA ALA A 96 -1.36 -23.08 -1.59
C ALA A 96 -0.98 -23.86 -2.87
N MET A 97 -0.39 -23.19 -3.86
CA MET A 97 0.10 -23.82 -5.09
C MET A 97 1.16 -24.89 -4.77
N GLU A 98 2.15 -24.58 -3.94
CA GLU A 98 3.18 -25.55 -3.55
C GLU A 98 2.61 -26.77 -2.82
N ARG A 99 1.69 -26.55 -1.87
CA ARG A 99 1.00 -27.63 -1.14
C ARG A 99 0.17 -28.50 -2.09
N HIS A 100 -0.58 -27.89 -3.00
CA HIS A 100 -1.40 -28.60 -3.98
C HIS A 100 -0.54 -29.42 -4.94
N ILE A 101 0.54 -28.84 -5.49
CA ILE A 101 1.46 -29.56 -6.38
C ILE A 101 2.02 -30.81 -5.69
N LYS A 102 2.49 -30.67 -4.44
CA LYS A 102 2.99 -31.80 -3.64
C LYS A 102 1.91 -32.87 -3.46
N MET A 103 0.66 -32.49 -3.16
CA MET A 103 -0.43 -33.47 -3.00
C MET A 103 -0.86 -34.14 -4.31
N LEU A 104 -0.86 -33.43 -5.43
CA LEU A 104 -1.27 -33.96 -6.73
C LEU A 104 -0.37 -35.12 -7.18
N GLN A 105 0.91 -35.09 -6.82
CA GLN A 105 1.88 -36.16 -7.11
C GLN A 105 1.49 -37.51 -6.48
N PHE A 106 0.68 -37.53 -5.41
CA PHE A 106 0.30 -38.75 -4.69
C PHE A 106 -1.12 -39.26 -5.00
N ARG A 107 -1.89 -38.56 -5.84
CA ARG A 107 -3.33 -38.85 -6.04
C ARG A 107 -3.65 -39.78 -7.22
N GLY A 108 -2.64 -40.33 -7.91
CA GLY A 108 -2.84 -41.22 -9.06
C GLY A 108 -3.59 -40.57 -10.23
N LEU A 109 -3.55 -39.23 -10.32
CA LEU A 109 -4.18 -38.46 -11.39
C LEU A 109 -3.42 -38.63 -12.71
N SER A 110 -4.12 -38.47 -13.83
CA SER A 110 -3.46 -38.45 -15.14
C SER A 110 -2.59 -37.20 -15.28
N GLY A 111 -1.52 -37.29 -16.09
CA GLY A 111 -0.62 -36.14 -16.31
C GLY A 111 -1.34 -34.91 -16.86
N ARG A 112 -2.43 -35.11 -17.62
CA ARG A 112 -3.27 -34.02 -18.14
C ARG A 112 -4.05 -33.31 -17.04
N ASP A 113 -4.70 -34.07 -16.15
CA ASP A 113 -5.48 -33.49 -15.05
C ASP A 113 -4.59 -32.75 -14.05
N ILE A 114 -3.36 -33.23 -13.86
CA ILE A 114 -2.34 -32.55 -13.05
C ILE A 114 -1.96 -31.22 -13.71
N ALA A 115 -1.69 -31.21 -15.02
CA ALA A 115 -1.30 -30.00 -15.75
C ALA A 115 -2.40 -28.93 -15.72
N GLU A 116 -3.66 -29.31 -15.91
CA GLU A 116 -4.81 -28.39 -15.86
C GLU A 116 -4.95 -27.76 -14.46
N ARG A 117 -4.88 -28.56 -13.40
CA ARG A 117 -4.93 -28.04 -12.02
C ARG A 117 -3.75 -27.13 -11.67
N ILE A 118 -2.57 -27.40 -12.21
CA ILE A 118 -1.40 -26.52 -12.01
C ILE A 118 -1.61 -25.19 -12.74
N ALA A 119 -2.19 -25.20 -13.94
CA ALA A 119 -2.50 -23.99 -14.68
C ALA A 119 -3.50 -23.10 -13.93
N ASP A 120 -4.58 -23.67 -13.39
CA ASP A 120 -5.55 -22.93 -12.58
C ASP A 120 -4.90 -22.24 -11.36
N LEU A 121 -4.01 -22.96 -10.66
CA LEU A 121 -3.29 -22.41 -9.51
C LEU A 121 -2.30 -21.32 -9.91
N ASP A 122 -1.62 -21.47 -11.05
CA ASP A 122 -0.69 -20.48 -11.58
C ASP A 122 -1.43 -19.19 -11.99
N ASP A 123 -2.63 -19.30 -12.55
CA ASP A 123 -3.47 -18.16 -12.92
C ASP A 123 -3.96 -17.41 -11.69
N LEU A 124 -4.42 -18.10 -10.64
CA LEU A 124 -4.76 -17.46 -9.36
C LEU A 124 -3.57 -16.73 -8.76
N ARG A 125 -2.39 -17.35 -8.77
CA ARG A 125 -1.15 -16.73 -8.28
C ARG A 125 -0.77 -15.50 -9.11
N ARG A 126 -0.91 -15.55 -10.44
CA ARG A 126 -0.64 -14.40 -11.34
C ARG A 126 -1.61 -13.25 -11.09
N ASN A 127 -2.88 -13.55 -10.87
CA ASN A 127 -3.89 -12.53 -10.57
C ASN A 127 -3.58 -11.83 -9.25
N ALA A 128 -3.24 -12.58 -8.19
CA ALA A 128 -2.83 -12.00 -6.91
C ALA A 128 -1.54 -11.17 -7.02
N HIS A 129 -0.55 -11.63 -7.80
CA HIS A 129 0.66 -10.85 -8.09
C HIS A 129 0.33 -9.51 -8.76
N ASN A 130 -0.53 -9.51 -9.77
CA ASN A 130 -0.91 -8.29 -10.48
C ASN A 130 -1.70 -7.33 -9.59
N ALA A 131 -2.56 -7.86 -8.71
CA ALA A 131 -3.28 -7.06 -7.72
C ALA A 131 -2.31 -6.35 -6.75
N LEU A 132 -1.33 -7.09 -6.22
CA LEU A 132 -0.27 -6.52 -5.37
C LEU A 132 0.50 -5.41 -6.07
N ILE A 133 0.85 -5.59 -7.34
CA ILE A 133 1.56 -4.55 -8.10
C ILE A 133 0.70 -3.33 -8.34
N ALA A 134 -0.59 -3.51 -8.64
CA ALA A 134 -1.52 -2.41 -8.80
C ALA A 134 -1.69 -1.61 -7.51
N SER A 135 -1.85 -2.27 -6.36
CA SER A 135 -1.96 -1.59 -5.07
C SER A 135 -0.66 -0.90 -4.65
N LEU A 136 0.50 -1.51 -4.93
CA LEU A 136 1.81 -0.86 -4.73
C LEU A 136 1.96 0.43 -5.53
N HIS A 137 1.60 0.40 -6.82
CA HIS A 137 1.64 1.60 -7.66
C HIS A 137 0.67 2.67 -7.17
N ALA A 138 -0.56 2.29 -6.80
CA ALA A 138 -1.54 3.23 -6.27
C ALA A 138 -1.07 3.89 -4.98
N ALA A 139 -0.59 3.11 -4.01
CA ALA A 139 -0.08 3.62 -2.74
C ALA A 139 1.15 4.51 -2.92
N THR A 140 2.12 4.06 -3.72
CA THR A 140 3.37 4.80 -3.99
C THR A 140 3.07 6.13 -4.66
N ARG A 141 2.23 6.13 -5.71
CA ARG A 141 1.84 7.34 -6.42
C ARG A 141 1.13 8.31 -5.48
N PHE A 142 0.14 7.85 -4.72
CA PHE A 142 -0.59 8.69 -3.78
C PHE A 142 0.34 9.31 -2.75
N LEU A 143 1.14 8.51 -2.05
CA LEU A 143 2.06 8.99 -1.01
C LEU A 143 3.07 9.99 -1.58
N SER A 144 3.68 9.68 -2.73
CA SER A 144 4.69 10.56 -3.35
C SER A 144 4.07 11.86 -3.84
N THR A 145 2.88 11.81 -4.45
CA THR A 145 2.23 13.01 -4.98
C THR A 145 1.70 13.92 -3.86
N THR A 146 1.02 13.33 -2.88
CA THR A 146 0.34 14.10 -1.83
C THR A 146 1.29 14.59 -0.75
N PHE A 147 2.32 13.81 -0.39
CA PHE A 147 3.19 14.12 0.75
C PHE A 147 4.68 14.12 0.45
N GLY A 148 5.10 13.54 -0.69
CA GLY A 148 6.50 13.44 -1.07
C GLY A 148 7.10 14.80 -1.45
N GLU A 149 8.42 14.93 -1.27
CA GLU A 149 9.18 16.05 -1.81
C GLU A 149 9.01 16.19 -3.33
N MET A 150 8.91 17.43 -3.77
CA MET A 150 8.80 17.81 -5.18
C MET A 150 9.70 19.00 -5.45
N SER A 151 10.23 19.08 -6.66
CA SER A 151 10.82 20.34 -7.14
C SER A 151 9.76 21.43 -7.22
N GLU A 152 10.11 22.69 -6.98
CA GLU A 152 9.19 23.83 -7.07
C GLU A 152 8.36 23.84 -8.36
N ASN A 153 8.99 23.67 -9.53
CA ASN A 153 8.27 23.61 -10.80
C ASN A 153 7.19 22.51 -10.84
N ARG A 154 7.46 21.35 -10.23
CA ARG A 154 6.49 20.23 -10.19
C ARG A 154 5.40 20.47 -9.15
N LYS A 155 5.70 21.19 -8.07
CA LYS A 155 4.71 21.62 -7.08
C LYS A 155 3.71 22.57 -7.74
N GLU A 156 4.20 23.58 -8.45
CA GLU A 156 3.37 24.55 -9.20
C GLU A 156 2.48 23.84 -10.24
N GLU A 157 3.06 22.98 -11.10
CA GLU A 157 2.29 22.18 -12.05
C GLU A 157 1.20 21.32 -11.37
N TRP A 158 1.52 20.73 -10.22
CA TRP A 158 0.56 19.91 -9.49
C TRP A 158 -0.56 20.74 -8.87
N GLU A 159 -0.26 21.93 -8.34
CA GLU A 159 -1.26 22.85 -7.79
C GLU A 159 -2.22 23.33 -8.88
N ASP A 160 -1.71 23.68 -10.06
CA ASP A 160 -2.52 24.00 -11.24
C ASP A 160 -3.42 22.81 -11.64
N GLU A 161 -2.87 21.59 -11.68
CA GLU A 161 -3.63 20.37 -11.96
C GLU A 161 -4.76 20.13 -10.94
N GLN A 162 -4.56 20.46 -9.66
CA GLN A 162 -5.61 20.33 -8.64
C GLN A 162 -6.69 21.40 -8.80
N GLU A 163 -6.32 22.65 -9.10
CA GLU A 163 -7.26 23.74 -9.33
C GLU A 163 -8.15 23.47 -10.56
N GLU A 164 -7.57 22.96 -11.65
CA GLU A 164 -8.32 22.55 -12.85
C GLU A 164 -9.36 21.45 -12.55
N LEU A 165 -9.09 20.60 -11.56
CA LEU A 165 -9.98 19.53 -11.11
C LEU A 165 -10.98 19.97 -10.04
N ASP A 166 -11.03 21.26 -9.69
CA ASP A 166 -11.82 21.81 -8.57
C ASP A 166 -11.52 21.09 -7.24
N GLN A 167 -10.24 20.71 -7.04
CA GLN A 167 -9.74 20.04 -5.85
C GLN A 167 -8.96 21.02 -4.98
N GLU A 168 -9.27 21.02 -3.69
CA GLU A 168 -8.56 21.87 -2.73
C GLU A 168 -7.13 21.35 -2.52
N VAL A 169 -6.15 22.24 -2.73
CA VAL A 169 -4.73 21.93 -2.55
C VAL A 169 -4.42 21.71 -1.06
N LEU A 170 -3.75 20.61 -0.76
CA LEU A 170 -3.28 20.29 0.59
C LEU A 170 -1.86 20.86 0.81
N HIS A 171 -1.73 21.80 1.75
CA HIS A 171 -0.48 22.47 2.07
C HIS A 171 0.26 21.79 3.23
N VAL A 172 1.15 20.84 2.90
CA VAL A 172 1.89 20.02 3.87
C VAL A 172 3.39 20.26 3.81
N GLN A 173 4.03 20.08 4.97
CA GLN A 173 5.48 19.90 5.03
C GLN A 173 5.81 18.57 4.37
N ARG A 174 6.23 18.64 3.11
CA ARG A 174 6.59 17.48 2.29
C ARG A 174 7.78 16.74 2.91
N VAL A 175 7.81 15.42 2.74
CA VAL A 175 8.80 14.53 3.35
C VAL A 175 9.50 13.68 2.29
N ASP A 176 10.78 13.39 2.53
CA ASP A 176 11.52 12.40 1.74
C ASP A 176 11.17 10.99 2.24
N PHE A 177 10.52 10.19 1.39
CA PHE A 177 10.17 8.82 1.73
C PHE A 177 11.31 7.86 1.38
N PRO A 178 11.59 6.84 2.21
CA PRO A 178 12.66 5.89 1.93
C PRO A 178 12.36 5.04 0.68
N GLY A 179 13.38 4.85 -0.16
CA GLY A 179 13.35 3.92 -1.29
C GLY A 179 12.28 4.24 -2.34
N LYS A 180 11.43 3.27 -2.67
CA LYS A 180 10.21 3.44 -3.49
C LYS A 180 8.98 3.47 -2.58
N VAL A 181 9.07 4.26 -1.51
CA VAL A 181 8.07 4.37 -0.43
C VAL A 181 7.92 3.06 0.33
N LEU A 182 7.07 2.13 -0.12
CA LEU A 182 6.82 0.84 0.56
C LEU A 182 7.79 -0.28 0.15
N VAL A 183 8.54 -0.07 -0.94
CA VAL A 183 9.42 -1.08 -1.52
C VAL A 183 10.86 -0.59 -1.55
N PRO A 184 11.87 -1.41 -1.22
CA PRO A 184 13.27 -1.00 -1.31
C PRO A 184 13.67 -0.54 -2.72
N SER A 185 14.59 0.42 -2.80
CA SER A 185 15.03 1.01 -4.08
C SER A 185 15.61 -0.02 -5.07
N HIS A 186 16.27 -1.06 -4.56
CA HIS A 186 16.90 -2.12 -5.35
C HIS A 186 15.91 -3.15 -5.91
N VAL A 187 14.66 -3.19 -5.43
CA VAL A 187 13.64 -4.13 -5.93
C VAL A 187 13.03 -3.55 -7.20
N ASP A 188 13.16 -4.24 -8.31
CA ASP A 188 12.49 -3.91 -9.55
C ASP A 188 11.04 -4.41 -9.55
N LEU A 189 10.08 -3.48 -9.70
CA LEU A 189 8.64 -3.78 -9.77
C LEU A 189 8.25 -4.43 -11.12
N GLN A 190 9.16 -4.50 -12.09
CA GLN A 190 8.97 -5.26 -13.32
C GLN A 190 9.52 -6.69 -13.21
N ASP A 191 10.42 -6.94 -12.24
CA ASP A 191 10.98 -8.28 -11.99
C ASP A 191 10.13 -9.03 -10.96
N ARG A 192 9.29 -9.94 -11.47
CA ARG A 192 8.42 -10.80 -10.65
C ARG A 192 9.19 -11.53 -9.55
N LYS A 193 10.42 -12.00 -9.82
CA LYS A 193 11.18 -12.76 -8.82
C LYS A 193 11.58 -11.89 -7.64
N GLN A 194 11.96 -10.64 -7.90
CA GLN A 194 12.32 -9.70 -6.84
C GLN A 194 11.10 -9.30 -6.01
N ILE A 195 9.95 -9.08 -6.65
CA ILE A 195 8.68 -8.85 -5.95
C ILE A 195 8.30 -10.05 -5.09
N THR A 196 8.42 -11.28 -5.62
CA THR A 196 8.16 -12.50 -4.84
C THR A 196 9.06 -12.59 -3.62
N ALA A 197 10.38 -12.38 -3.79
CA ALA A 197 11.33 -12.42 -2.69
C ALA A 197 10.99 -11.39 -1.61
N TRP A 198 10.78 -10.13 -2.01
CA TRP A 198 10.37 -9.05 -1.11
C TRP A 198 9.05 -9.35 -0.39
N ALA A 199 8.03 -9.83 -1.10
CA ALA A 199 6.72 -10.14 -0.55
C ALA A 199 6.80 -11.25 0.51
N VAL A 200 7.56 -12.32 0.22
CA VAL A 200 7.78 -13.42 1.17
C VAL A 200 8.57 -12.95 2.39
N ASP A 201 9.63 -12.16 2.20
CA ASP A 201 10.44 -11.63 3.31
C ASP A 201 9.61 -10.72 4.23
N LEU A 202 8.78 -9.84 3.66
CA LEU A 202 7.88 -8.98 4.42
C LEU A 202 6.78 -9.79 5.12
N TYR A 203 6.16 -10.76 4.43
CA TYR A 203 5.17 -11.65 5.03
C TYR A 203 5.73 -12.45 6.21
N ASN A 204 6.91 -13.04 6.06
CA ASN A 204 7.60 -13.76 7.12
C ASN A 204 7.92 -12.82 8.30
N ALA A 205 8.43 -11.61 8.03
CA ALA A 205 8.69 -10.63 9.09
C ALA A 205 7.41 -10.22 9.85
N MET A 206 6.26 -10.20 9.19
CA MET A 206 4.96 -9.93 9.83
C MET A 206 4.38 -11.15 10.57
N THR A 207 4.78 -12.38 10.21
CA THR A 207 4.18 -13.63 10.72
C THR A 207 5.07 -14.42 11.68
N GLU A 208 6.39 -14.19 11.73
CA GLU A 208 7.33 -14.69 12.76
C GLU A 208 7.03 -14.15 14.19
N ILE A 209 5.81 -13.65 14.39
CA ILE A 209 5.24 -13.08 15.62
C ILE A 209 4.28 -14.07 16.31
N VAL A 210 4.22 -15.34 15.86
CA VAL A 210 3.49 -16.44 16.52
C VAL A 210 4.43 -17.50 17.06
#